data_AF-A0A6J7HT70-F1
#
_entry.id   AF-A0A6J7HT70-F1
#
_cell.length_a   1.000
_cell.length_b   1.000
_cell.length_c   1.000
_cell.angle_alpha   90.00
_cell.angle_beta   90.00
_cell.angle_gamma   90.00
#
_symmetry.space_group_name_H-M   'P 1'
#
loop_
_entity.id
_entity.type
_entity.pdbx_description
1 polymer ?
#
loop_
_entity_poly.entity_id
_entity_poly.type
_entity_poly.pdbx_seq_one_letter_code
_entity_poly.pdbx_strand_id
1 'polypeptide(L)'
;MGATFPAVVQKGMVHTAANVDASWIETDAAAIFSKATGRNCTVINDADAAGIAEVRFGAAKDVKGTVVVVTLGTGIGSAVFLDGNLLPNTELGHLEINGKDAEKKASEVARERDQLSWKKWSKRVERYLQHLEALLWPDLIVIGGGISKKSEKFLPLISTRTKVVPALLHNEAGIVGAALAAE
;
A
#
# COMPACT_ATOMS: atom_id res chain seq x y z
N MET A 1 -18.41 8.63 -7.63
CA MET A 1 -17.08 8.62 -8.28
C MET A 1 -16.07 8.23 -7.23
N GLY A 2 -15.18 7.29 -7.52
CA GLY A 2 -14.12 6.90 -6.61
C GLY A 2 -12.83 7.63 -6.90
N ALA A 3 -12.12 8.08 -5.86
CA ALA A 3 -10.81 8.69 -5.97
C ALA A 3 -9.86 8.11 -4.90
N THR A 4 -8.61 7.85 -5.30
CA THR A 4 -7.54 7.52 -4.36
C THR A 4 -6.86 8.79 -3.86
N PHE A 5 -6.39 8.78 -2.62
CA PHE A 5 -5.58 9.85 -2.06
C PHE A 5 -4.44 9.25 -1.23
N PRO A 6 -3.18 9.74 -1.36
CA PRO A 6 -2.02 9.16 -0.69
C PRO A 6 -1.89 9.64 0.78
N ALA A 7 -2.91 9.35 1.57
CA ALA A 7 -2.99 9.67 2.99
C ALA A 7 -4.00 8.78 3.72
N VAL A 8 -4.03 8.87 5.04
CA VAL A 8 -5.13 8.37 5.86
C VAL A 8 -6.38 9.18 5.51
N VAL A 9 -7.44 8.48 5.09
CA VAL A 9 -8.74 9.07 4.77
C VAL A 9 -9.82 8.40 5.61
N GLN A 10 -10.50 9.19 6.44
CA GLN A 10 -11.63 8.71 7.23
C GLN A 10 -12.87 9.55 6.90
N LYS A 11 -13.90 8.88 6.38
CA LYS A 11 -15.19 9.52 6.04
C LYS A 11 -15.03 10.75 5.12
N GLY A 12 -14.08 10.69 4.18
CA GLY A 12 -13.77 11.78 3.25
C GLY A 12 -12.76 12.82 3.75
N MET A 13 -12.45 12.82 5.05
CA MET A 13 -11.46 13.70 5.67
C MET A 13 -10.05 13.14 5.56
N VAL A 14 -9.09 13.97 5.17
CA VAL A 14 -7.66 13.62 5.13
C VAL A 14 -7.02 13.93 6.48
N HIS A 15 -6.26 12.98 7.05
CA HIS A 15 -5.63 13.13 8.37
C HIS A 15 -4.09 13.13 8.35
N THR A 16 -3.48 12.67 7.27
CA THR A 16 -2.02 12.67 7.11
C THR A 16 -1.62 13.29 5.78
N ALA A 17 -0.35 13.71 5.66
CA ALA A 17 0.18 14.31 4.44
C ALA A 17 1.69 14.01 4.33
N ALA A 18 2.05 12.74 4.24
CA ALA A 18 3.46 12.33 4.21
C ALA A 18 4.18 12.81 2.93
N ASN A 19 3.48 12.74 1.79
CA ASN A 19 4.04 13.01 0.46
C ASN A 19 3.24 14.07 -0.33
N VAL A 20 2.35 14.80 0.34
CA VAL A 20 1.54 15.89 -0.23
C VAL A 20 1.62 17.11 0.67
N ASP A 21 1.12 18.25 0.21
CA ASP A 21 1.17 19.49 0.98
C ASP A 21 0.41 19.37 2.31
N ALA A 22 0.98 19.94 3.39
CA ALA A 22 0.41 19.85 4.74
C ALA A 22 -0.97 20.53 4.86
N SER A 23 -1.33 21.42 3.93
CA SER A 23 -2.66 22.02 3.87
C SER A 23 -3.79 21.00 3.67
N TRP A 24 -3.49 19.78 3.22
CA TRP A 24 -4.47 18.71 3.12
C TRP A 24 -4.89 18.12 4.47
N ILE A 25 -4.12 18.31 5.54
CA ILE A 25 -4.48 17.78 6.86
C ILE A 25 -5.77 18.47 7.34
N GLU A 26 -6.73 17.68 7.82
CA GLU A 26 -8.08 18.11 8.19
C GLU A 26 -8.87 18.79 7.05
N THR A 27 -8.58 18.40 5.81
CA THR A 27 -9.36 18.81 4.63
C THR A 27 -10.34 17.72 4.20
N ASP A 28 -11.59 18.10 3.96
CA ASP A 28 -12.62 17.23 3.39
C ASP A 28 -12.41 17.08 1.86
N ALA A 29 -11.54 16.13 1.50
CA ALA A 29 -11.23 15.83 0.11
C ALA A 29 -12.46 15.36 -0.67
N ALA A 30 -13.37 14.61 -0.02
CA ALA A 30 -14.60 14.16 -0.65
C ALA A 30 -15.50 15.34 -1.05
N ALA A 31 -15.68 16.33 -0.17
CA ALA A 31 -16.43 17.54 -0.48
C ALA A 31 -15.76 18.37 -1.56
N ILE A 32 -14.43 18.55 -1.50
CA ILE A 32 -13.67 19.30 -2.51
C ILE A 32 -13.83 18.66 -3.90
N PHE A 33 -13.59 17.36 -4.01
CA PHE A 33 -13.72 16.65 -5.28
C PHE A 33 -15.17 16.61 -5.76
N SER A 34 -16.14 16.48 -4.84
CA SER A 34 -17.55 16.50 -5.21
C SER A 34 -17.96 17.84 -5.80
N LYS A 35 -17.53 18.94 -5.18
CA LYS A 35 -17.77 20.30 -5.69
C LYS A 35 -17.10 20.52 -7.04
N ALA A 36 -15.85 20.08 -7.19
CA ALA A 36 -15.09 20.28 -8.42
C ALA A 36 -15.65 19.48 -9.62
N THR A 37 -16.19 18.28 -9.36
CA THR A 37 -16.68 17.38 -10.43
C THR A 37 -18.19 17.41 -10.65
N GLY A 38 -18.95 18.01 -9.74
CA GLY A 38 -20.42 18.00 -9.76
C GLY A 38 -21.03 16.62 -9.48
N ARG A 39 -20.28 15.70 -8.86
CA ARG A 39 -20.71 14.32 -8.55
C ARG A 39 -20.31 13.94 -7.12
N ASN A 40 -21.08 13.09 -6.46
CA ASN A 40 -20.66 12.53 -5.17
C ASN A 40 -19.35 11.74 -5.33
N CYS A 41 -18.36 12.08 -4.50
CA CYS A 41 -17.03 11.48 -4.50
C CYS A 41 -16.78 10.70 -3.22
N THR A 42 -16.39 9.43 -3.36
CA THR A 42 -15.81 8.63 -2.28
C THR A 42 -14.30 8.69 -2.42
N VAL A 43 -13.62 9.10 -1.35
CA VAL A 43 -12.15 9.18 -1.31
C VAL A 43 -11.64 8.10 -0.38
N ILE A 44 -10.62 7.38 -0.82
CA ILE A 44 -9.99 6.28 -0.09
C ILE A 44 -8.47 6.40 -0.18
N ASN A 45 -7.77 5.84 0.81
CA ASN A 45 -6.33 5.66 0.75
C ASN A 45 -5.91 4.87 -0.52
N ASP A 46 -4.77 5.23 -1.11
CA ASP A 46 -4.28 4.65 -2.35
C ASP A 46 -3.83 3.18 -2.21
N ALA A 47 -3.19 2.83 -1.09
CA ALA A 47 -2.82 1.45 -0.78
C ALA A 47 -4.05 0.59 -0.46
N ASP A 48 -5.03 1.13 0.28
CA ASP A 48 -6.32 0.47 0.52
C ASP A 48 -7.04 0.17 -0.80
N ALA A 49 -7.12 1.14 -1.70
CA ALA A 49 -7.68 0.94 -3.04
C ALA A 49 -6.93 -0.15 -3.81
N ALA A 50 -5.59 -0.07 -3.87
CA ALA A 50 -4.81 -1.09 -4.53
C ALA A 50 -5.06 -2.49 -3.93
N GLY A 51 -5.18 -2.57 -2.61
CA GLY A 51 -5.50 -3.81 -1.90
C GLY A 51 -6.88 -4.36 -2.25
N ILE A 52 -7.91 -3.52 -2.27
CA ILE A 52 -9.27 -3.91 -2.66
C ILE A 52 -9.26 -4.54 -4.05
N ALA A 53 -8.53 -3.93 -4.98
CA ALA A 53 -8.44 -4.43 -6.35
C ALA A 53 -7.72 -5.79 -6.43
N GLU A 54 -6.62 -5.97 -5.69
CA GLU A 54 -5.87 -7.24 -5.65
C GLU A 54 -6.65 -8.38 -4.96
N VAL A 55 -7.42 -8.07 -3.92
CA VAL A 55 -8.29 -9.03 -3.23
C VAL A 55 -9.47 -9.43 -4.12
N ARG A 56 -10.03 -8.48 -4.88
CA ARG A 56 -11.20 -8.74 -5.71
C ARG A 56 -10.87 -9.46 -7.02
N PHE A 57 -9.77 -9.08 -7.66
CA PHE A 57 -9.46 -9.49 -9.03
C PHE A 57 -8.01 -9.97 -9.25
N GLY A 58 -7.12 -9.75 -8.28
CA GLY A 58 -5.68 -9.92 -8.46
C GLY A 58 -5.08 -11.08 -7.68
N ALA A 59 -3.85 -10.87 -7.20
CA ALA A 59 -3.01 -11.90 -6.59
C ALA A 59 -3.56 -12.48 -5.28
N ALA A 60 -4.46 -11.74 -4.62
CA ALA A 60 -5.07 -12.11 -3.35
C ALA A 60 -6.51 -12.66 -3.52
N LYS A 61 -6.96 -12.86 -4.75
CA LYS A 61 -8.29 -13.40 -5.02
C LYS A 61 -8.45 -14.78 -4.39
N ASP A 62 -9.58 -14.98 -3.73
CA ASP A 62 -9.99 -16.24 -3.07
C ASP A 62 -9.09 -16.68 -1.90
N VAL A 63 -8.12 -15.85 -1.48
CA VAL A 63 -7.29 -16.11 -0.31
C VAL A 63 -8.10 -15.81 0.96
N LYS A 64 -8.05 -16.74 1.92
CA LYS A 64 -8.70 -16.63 3.23
C LYS A 64 -7.71 -16.18 4.30
N GLY A 65 -8.24 -15.75 5.44
CA GLY A 65 -7.43 -15.31 6.57
C GLY A 65 -6.85 -13.90 6.36
N THR A 66 -5.66 -13.68 6.88
CA THR A 66 -5.01 -12.37 6.91
C THR A 66 -4.15 -12.16 5.66
N VAL A 67 -4.55 -11.22 4.81
CA VAL A 67 -3.79 -10.80 3.64
C VAL A 67 -3.23 -9.41 3.87
N VAL A 68 -1.96 -9.20 3.56
CA VAL A 68 -1.33 -7.89 3.60
C VAL A 68 -0.89 -7.49 2.20
N VAL A 69 -1.38 -6.36 1.72
CA VAL A 69 -0.93 -5.74 0.48
C VAL A 69 0.02 -4.60 0.86
N VAL A 70 1.25 -4.64 0.34
CA VAL A 70 2.26 -3.59 0.53
C VAL A 70 2.55 -2.96 -0.81
N THR A 71 2.42 -1.64 -0.91
CA THR A 71 2.82 -0.89 -2.11
C THR A 71 4.22 -0.30 -1.89
N LEU A 72 5.16 -0.60 -2.80
CA LEU A 72 6.52 -0.06 -2.76
C LEU A 72 6.70 0.93 -3.91
N GLY A 73 6.95 2.20 -3.58
CA GLY A 73 7.13 3.27 -4.56
C GLY A 73 7.94 4.43 -3.97
N THR A 74 7.43 5.66 -4.12
CA THR A 74 7.97 6.83 -3.43
C THR A 74 8.02 6.60 -1.93
N GLY A 75 6.89 6.12 -1.39
CA GLY A 75 6.73 5.66 -0.02
C GLY A 75 6.55 4.15 0.11
N ILE A 76 6.06 3.74 1.28
CA ILE A 76 5.53 2.40 1.54
C ILE A 76 4.09 2.53 1.99
N GLY A 77 3.14 2.08 1.18
CA GLY A 77 1.75 1.95 1.59
C GLY A 77 1.42 0.55 2.05
N SER A 78 0.36 0.40 2.83
CA SER A 78 -0.12 -0.92 3.26
C SER A 78 -1.65 -0.97 3.35
N ALA A 79 -2.20 -2.14 3.06
CA ALA A 79 -3.59 -2.47 3.29
C ALA A 79 -3.68 -3.88 3.88
N VAL A 80 -4.44 -4.04 4.96
CA VAL A 80 -4.63 -5.33 5.63
C VAL A 80 -6.06 -5.79 5.42
N PHE A 81 -6.23 -7.07 5.12
CA PHE A 81 -7.53 -7.69 4.91
C PHE A 81 -7.68 -8.90 5.82
N LEU A 82 -8.89 -9.10 6.34
CA LEU A 82 -9.32 -10.32 7.01
C LEU A 82 -10.50 -10.92 6.24
N ASP A 83 -10.29 -12.09 5.66
CA ASP A 83 -11.29 -12.80 4.84
C ASP A 83 -11.89 -11.92 3.72
N GLY A 84 -11.02 -11.13 3.08
CA GLY A 84 -11.37 -10.21 2.00
C GLY A 84 -11.97 -8.87 2.44
N ASN A 85 -12.17 -8.66 3.75
CA ASN A 85 -12.65 -7.38 4.29
C ASN A 85 -11.47 -6.49 4.66
N LEU A 86 -11.50 -5.25 4.18
CA LEU A 86 -10.46 -4.26 4.45
C LEU A 86 -10.48 -3.84 5.93
N LEU A 87 -9.32 -3.85 6.58
CA LEU A 87 -9.03 -3.05 7.76
C LEU A 87 -8.43 -1.72 7.26
N PRO A 88 -9.20 -0.63 7.24
CA PRO A 88 -8.83 0.57 6.49
C PRO A 88 -7.72 1.37 7.19
N ASN A 89 -6.97 2.12 6.39
CA ASN A 89 -5.98 3.10 6.82
C ASN A 89 -4.82 2.52 7.65
N THR A 90 -4.35 1.33 7.28
CA THR A 90 -3.14 0.78 7.90
C THR A 90 -1.89 1.51 7.37
N GLU A 91 -1.12 2.12 8.27
CA GLU A 91 0.10 2.88 7.93
C GLU A 91 1.37 2.11 8.35
N LEU A 92 1.46 0.84 7.92
CA LEU A 92 2.56 -0.04 8.30
C LEU A 92 3.89 0.36 7.65
N GLY A 93 3.87 1.16 6.58
CA GLY A 93 5.07 1.74 5.98
C GLY A 93 5.87 2.64 6.93
N HIS A 94 5.23 3.19 7.96
CA HIS A 94 5.83 4.05 8.97
C HIS A 94 6.26 3.31 10.24
N LEU A 95 6.24 1.97 10.24
CA LEU A 95 6.77 1.18 11.34
C LEU A 95 8.23 1.54 11.62
N GLU A 96 8.54 1.73 12.90
CA GLU A 96 9.91 1.96 13.33
C GLU A 96 10.68 0.64 13.43
N ILE A 97 11.73 0.49 12.62
CA ILE A 97 12.58 -0.70 12.58
C ILE A 97 14.03 -0.30 12.85
N ASN A 98 14.55 -0.69 14.00
CA ASN A 98 15.88 -0.29 14.50
C ASN A 98 16.04 1.25 14.60
N GLY A 99 15.06 1.93 15.20
CA GLY A 99 15.09 3.39 15.42
C GLY A 99 14.88 4.22 14.15
N LYS A 100 14.39 3.61 13.06
CA LYS A 100 14.17 4.28 11.79
C LYS A 100 12.86 3.85 11.17
N ASP A 101 12.13 4.83 10.67
CA ASP A 101 10.96 4.65 9.81
C ASP A 101 11.31 3.72 8.62
N ALA A 102 10.49 2.69 8.41
CA ALA A 102 10.70 1.65 7.42
C ALA A 102 10.69 2.20 5.99
N GLU A 103 9.79 3.14 5.66
CA GLU A 103 9.71 3.81 4.36
C GLU A 103 11.06 4.43 3.98
N LYS A 104 11.67 5.17 4.91
CA LYS A 104 12.96 5.85 4.67
C LYS A 104 14.11 4.90 4.33
N LYS A 105 13.92 3.59 4.57
CA LYS A 105 14.91 2.54 4.32
C LYS A 105 14.55 1.58 3.20
N ALA A 106 13.28 1.22 3.05
CA ALA A 106 12.83 0.12 2.20
C ALA A 106 11.98 0.58 0.99
N SER A 107 11.63 1.86 0.85
CA SER A 107 10.94 2.35 -0.36
C SER A 107 11.82 2.23 -1.62
N GLU A 108 11.22 2.36 -2.81
CA GLU A 108 11.97 2.41 -4.08
C GLU A 108 12.86 3.65 -4.12
N VAL A 109 12.36 4.80 -3.64
CA VAL A 109 13.18 6.03 -3.52
C VAL A 109 14.36 5.83 -2.57
N ALA A 110 14.19 5.10 -1.47
CA ALA A 110 15.31 4.78 -0.57
C ALA A 110 16.37 3.90 -1.25
N ARG A 111 15.98 3.00 -2.16
CA ARG A 111 16.91 2.20 -2.98
C ARG A 111 17.78 3.09 -3.86
N GLU A 112 17.15 4.04 -4.54
CA GLU A 112 17.78 4.92 -5.53
C GLU A 112 18.67 5.96 -4.87
N ARG A 113 18.16 6.65 -3.85
CA ARG A 113 18.91 7.62 -3.04
C ARG A 113 20.19 7.02 -2.48
N ASP A 114 20.11 5.80 -1.93
CA ASP A 114 21.24 5.11 -1.32
C ASP A 114 22.06 4.28 -2.34
N GLN A 115 21.72 4.34 -3.63
CA GLN A 115 22.37 3.62 -4.75
C GLN A 115 22.56 2.11 -4.47
N LEU A 116 21.53 1.48 -3.93
CA LEU A 116 21.61 0.08 -3.52
C LEU A 116 21.41 -0.86 -4.70
N SER A 117 22.21 -1.92 -4.73
CA SER A 117 21.93 -3.08 -5.56
C SER A 117 20.63 -3.76 -5.10
N TRP A 118 19.99 -4.49 -6.03
CA TRP A 118 18.78 -5.27 -5.73
C TRP A 118 18.97 -6.18 -4.51
N LYS A 119 20.12 -6.86 -4.40
CA LYS A 119 20.45 -7.71 -3.25
C LYS A 119 20.49 -6.95 -1.93
N LYS A 120 21.15 -5.78 -1.87
CA LYS A 120 21.25 -4.99 -0.64
C LYS A 120 19.90 -4.40 -0.23
N TRP A 121 19.13 -3.91 -1.19
CA TRP A 121 17.81 -3.35 -0.93
C TRP A 121 16.78 -4.43 -0.56
N SER A 122 16.83 -5.60 -1.20
CA SER A 122 15.98 -6.75 -0.85
C SER A 122 16.14 -7.14 0.61
N LYS A 123 17.34 -7.01 1.20
CA LYS A 123 17.53 -7.25 2.65
C LYS A 123 16.86 -6.22 3.55
N ARG A 124 16.62 -4.99 3.08
CA ARG A 124 15.83 -4.00 3.81
C ARG A 124 14.34 -4.31 3.71
N VAL A 125 13.86 -4.66 2.51
CA VAL A 125 12.48 -5.10 2.30
C VAL A 125 12.18 -6.38 3.08
N GLU A 126 13.06 -7.38 3.02
CA GLU A 126 12.96 -8.63 3.80
C GLU A 126 12.80 -8.35 5.29
N ARG A 127 13.62 -7.45 5.86
CA ARG A 127 13.51 -7.08 7.28
C ARG A 127 12.17 -6.40 7.60
N TYR A 128 11.70 -5.54 6.72
CA TYR A 128 10.38 -4.91 6.87
C TYR A 128 9.27 -5.96 6.85
N LEU A 129 9.27 -6.85 5.86
CA LEU A 129 8.27 -7.91 5.73
C LEU A 129 8.30 -8.85 6.93
N GLN A 130 9.48 -9.29 7.39
CA GLN A 130 9.62 -10.12 8.59
C GLN A 130 9.05 -9.45 9.85
N HIS A 131 9.07 -8.12 9.93
CA HIS A 131 8.43 -7.40 11.02
C HIS A 131 6.90 -7.47 10.90
N LEU A 132 6.34 -7.30 9.70
CA LEU A 132 4.92 -7.54 9.45
C LEU A 132 4.51 -8.98 9.79
N GLU A 133 5.35 -9.95 9.45
CA GLU A 133 5.14 -11.36 9.76
C GLU A 133 5.05 -11.63 11.26
N ALA A 134 5.86 -10.95 12.06
CA ALA A 134 5.88 -11.08 13.51
C ALA A 134 4.63 -10.46 14.16
N LEU A 135 4.12 -9.37 13.58
CA LEU A 135 2.98 -8.63 14.11
C LEU A 135 1.64 -9.24 13.69
N LEU A 136 1.52 -9.68 12.44
CA LEU A 136 0.22 -9.98 11.81
C LEU A 136 0.01 -11.44 11.46
N TRP A 137 1.08 -12.25 11.42
CA TRP A 137 1.02 -13.65 10.97
C TRP A 137 0.18 -13.87 9.68
N PRO A 138 0.49 -13.17 8.59
CA PRO A 138 -0.34 -13.20 7.39
C PRO A 138 -0.29 -14.55 6.67
N ASP A 139 -1.38 -14.89 5.99
CA ASP A 139 -1.52 -16.02 5.08
C ASP A 139 -0.90 -15.70 3.69
N LEU A 140 -0.94 -14.44 3.29
CA LEU A 140 -0.32 -13.96 2.04
C LEU A 140 0.16 -12.51 2.18
N ILE A 141 1.31 -12.22 1.59
CA ILE A 141 1.76 -10.85 1.34
C ILE A 141 1.80 -10.59 -0.17
N VAL A 142 1.13 -9.53 -0.61
CA VAL A 142 1.16 -9.06 -2.00
C VAL A 142 1.99 -7.79 -2.09
N ILE A 143 2.97 -7.74 -3.00
CA ILE A 143 3.82 -6.58 -3.25
C ILE A 143 3.32 -5.84 -4.50
N GLY A 144 2.68 -4.70 -4.28
CA GLY A 144 2.25 -3.75 -5.30
C GLY A 144 3.20 -2.57 -5.48
N GLY A 145 2.69 -1.49 -6.06
CA GLY A 145 3.46 -0.30 -6.43
C GLY A 145 4.26 -0.49 -7.72
N GLY A 146 4.90 0.58 -8.20
CA GLY A 146 5.60 0.58 -9.50
C GLY A 146 6.72 -0.46 -9.59
N ILE A 147 7.42 -0.72 -8.47
CA ILE A 147 8.52 -1.68 -8.43
C ILE A 147 8.07 -3.14 -8.57
N SER A 148 6.80 -3.45 -8.34
CA SER A 148 6.25 -4.82 -8.49
C SER A 148 6.46 -5.40 -9.88
N LYS A 149 6.54 -4.54 -10.92
CA LYS A 149 6.87 -4.92 -12.31
C LYS A 149 8.30 -5.43 -12.50
N LYS A 150 9.17 -5.22 -11.51
CA LYS A 150 10.57 -5.67 -11.46
C LYS A 150 10.76 -6.76 -10.40
N SER A 151 9.68 -7.43 -10.00
CA SER A 151 9.65 -8.42 -8.92
C SER A 151 10.65 -9.55 -9.10
N GLU A 152 10.93 -9.94 -10.33
CA GLU A 152 11.95 -10.93 -10.69
C GLU A 152 13.36 -10.58 -10.21
N LYS A 153 13.64 -9.27 -9.99
CA LYS A 153 14.96 -8.80 -9.55
C LYS A 153 15.16 -8.88 -8.05
N PHE A 154 14.09 -8.93 -7.26
CA PHE A 154 14.17 -8.78 -5.80
C PHE A 154 13.38 -9.80 -5.00
N LEU A 155 12.20 -10.26 -5.45
CA LEU A 155 11.44 -11.27 -4.72
C LEU A 155 12.22 -12.58 -4.52
N PRO A 156 12.99 -13.10 -5.51
CA PRO A 156 13.82 -14.29 -5.29
C PRO A 156 14.93 -14.10 -4.24
N LEU A 157 15.23 -12.86 -3.85
CA LEU A 157 16.27 -12.51 -2.87
C LEU A 157 15.70 -12.30 -1.45
N ILE A 158 14.38 -12.38 -1.30
CA ILE A 158 13.65 -12.20 -0.04
C ILE A 158 13.31 -13.58 0.53
N SER A 159 13.61 -13.77 1.81
CA SER A 159 13.24 -14.97 2.57
C SER A 159 12.34 -14.60 3.76
N THR A 160 11.09 -15.01 3.66
CA THR A 160 10.01 -14.83 4.65
C THR A 160 9.33 -16.17 4.92
N ARG A 161 8.66 -16.31 6.06
CA ARG A 161 7.83 -17.50 6.35
C ARG A 161 6.58 -17.52 5.47
N THR A 162 5.97 -16.36 5.31
CA THR A 162 4.76 -16.10 4.55
C THR A 162 5.11 -16.01 3.08
N LYS A 163 4.25 -16.57 2.24
CA LYS A 163 4.38 -16.45 0.80
C LYS A 163 4.26 -14.99 0.38
N VAL A 164 5.21 -14.52 -0.44
CA VAL A 164 5.21 -13.16 -1.00
C VAL A 164 5.07 -13.27 -2.51
N VAL A 165 4.10 -12.55 -3.08
CA VAL A 165 3.82 -12.54 -4.52
C VAL A 165 3.73 -11.10 -5.05
N PRO A 166 4.03 -10.83 -6.33
CA PRO A 166 3.76 -9.53 -6.90
C PRO A 166 2.26 -9.33 -7.13
N ALA A 167 1.80 -8.08 -7.03
CA ALA A 167 0.47 -7.65 -7.45
C ALA A 167 0.27 -7.89 -8.96
N LEU A 168 -0.97 -8.16 -9.39
CA LEU A 168 -1.31 -8.41 -10.80
C LEU A 168 -1.84 -7.18 -11.54
N LEU A 169 -2.52 -6.26 -10.85
CA LEU A 169 -3.17 -5.10 -11.48
C LEU A 169 -2.23 -3.90 -11.61
N HIS A 170 -1.07 -3.93 -10.94
CA HIS A 170 -0.01 -2.92 -11.02
C HIS A 170 -0.54 -1.47 -10.93
N ASN A 171 -0.49 -0.72 -12.05
CA ASN A 171 -0.87 0.69 -12.10
C ASN A 171 -2.39 0.91 -12.10
N GLU A 172 -3.18 -0.10 -12.44
CA GLU A 172 -4.64 0.00 -12.53
C GLU A 172 -5.31 -0.27 -11.18
N ALA A 173 -4.58 -0.87 -10.23
CA ALA A 173 -5.10 -1.28 -8.94
C ALA A 173 -5.78 -0.13 -8.18
N GLY A 174 -5.17 1.06 -8.15
CA GLY A 174 -5.75 2.23 -7.49
C GLY A 174 -7.07 2.68 -8.12
N ILE A 175 -7.15 2.72 -9.45
CA ILE A 175 -8.35 3.14 -10.19
C ILE A 175 -9.49 2.13 -9.97
N VAL A 176 -9.19 0.84 -10.14
CA VAL A 176 -10.16 -0.25 -9.94
C VAL A 176 -10.66 -0.28 -8.50
N GLY A 177 -9.75 -0.18 -7.54
CA GLY A 177 -10.09 -0.18 -6.12
C GLY A 177 -10.93 1.01 -5.70
N ALA A 178 -10.60 2.20 -6.17
CA ALA A 178 -11.40 3.39 -5.90
C ALA A 178 -12.80 3.29 -6.52
N ALA A 179 -12.92 2.73 -7.72
CA ALA A 179 -14.23 2.49 -8.35
C ALA A 179 -15.09 1.55 -7.50
N LEU A 180 -14.53 0.43 -7.03
CA LEU A 180 -15.22 -0.52 -6.15
C LEU A 180 -15.60 0.09 -4.80
N ALA A 181 -14.77 0.97 -4.24
CA ALA A 181 -15.06 1.66 -2.98
C ALA A 181 -16.19 2.69 -3.09
N ALA A 182 -16.58 3.07 -4.30
CA ALA A 182 -17.64 4.04 -4.57
C ALA A 182 -18.97 3.41 -5.02
N GLU A 183 -19.05 2.08 -5.07
CA GLU A 183 -20.30 1.31 -5.27
C GLU A 183 -21.14 1.27 -3.99
#